data_AF-A0A930I2R4-F1
#
_entry.id   AF-A0A930I2R4-F1
#
_cell.length_a   1.000
_cell.length_b   1.000
_cell.length_c   1.000
_cell.angle_alpha   90.00
_cell.angle_beta   90.00
_cell.angle_gamma   90.00
#
_symmetry.space_group_name_H-M   'P 1'
#
loop_
_entity.id
_entity.type
_entity.pdbx_description
1 polymer ?
#
loop_
_entity_poly.entity_id
_entity_poly.type
_entity_poly.pdbx_seq_one_letter_code
_entity_poly.pdbx_strand_id
1 'polypeptide(L)' 'MKKTNFFYRVFDLYYDGFKHMTLGKTLWTVIIIKLIIMFLVLKVFFFPNFLKENSKPGKEGDFVEQQIMKR' A
#
# COMPACT_ATOMS: atom_id res chain seq x y z
N MET A 1 32.75 21.51 4.59
CA MET A 1 31.65 20.88 5.35
C MET A 1 30.63 21.93 5.77
N LYS A 2 29.33 21.60 5.86
CA LYS A 2 28.15 22.47 6.15
C LYS A 2 27.35 22.98 4.94
N LYS A 3 26.76 22.08 4.15
CA LYS A 3 25.50 22.35 3.39
C LYS A 3 24.32 21.50 3.88
N THR A 4 24.54 20.65 4.88
CA THR A 4 23.54 19.76 5.48
C THR A 4 22.56 20.47 6.40
N ASN A 5 22.90 21.66 6.93
CA ASN A 5 22.14 22.24 8.03
C ASN A 5 20.87 23.00 7.61
N PHE A 6 20.79 23.53 6.38
CA PHE A 6 19.60 24.29 5.96
C PHE A 6 18.42 23.36 5.63
N PHE A 7 18.63 22.39 4.75
CA PHE A 7 17.61 21.40 4.41
C PHE A 7 17.19 20.57 5.62
N TYR A 8 18.14 20.18 6.47
CA TYR A 8 17.84 19.46 7.70
C TYR A 8 17.00 20.30 8.65
N ARG A 9 17.29 21.60 8.81
CA ARG A 9 16.52 22.50 9.66
C ARG A 9 15.12 22.78 9.12
N VAL A 10 14.95 22.85 7.80
CA VAL A 10 13.62 22.97 7.17
C VAL A 10 12.81 21.70 7.38
N PHE A 11 13.43 20.52 7.20
CA PHE A 11 12.80 19.24 7.49
C PHE A 11 12.41 19.10 8.96
N ASP A 12 13.31 19.48 9.87
CA ASP A 12 13.09 19.42 11.32
C ASP A 12 11.94 20.34 11.74
N LEU A 13 11.86 21.57 11.20
CA LEU A 13 10.74 22.48 11.49
C LEU A 13 9.40 21.95 10.95
N TYR A 14 9.38 21.33 9.78
CA TYR A 14 8.18 20.70 9.23
C TYR A 14 7.77 19.46 10.04
N TYR A 15 8.74 18.61 10.38
CA TYR A 15 8.52 17.40 11.18
C TYR A 15 8.06 17.74 12.60
N ASP A 16 8.68 18.73 13.24
CA ASP A 16 8.33 19.18 14.59
C ASP A 16 6.95 19.85 14.61
N GLY A 17 6.64 20.71 13.62
CA GLY A 17 5.30 21.27 13.44
C GLY A 17 4.23 20.20 13.21
N PHE A 18 4.52 19.21 12.36
CA PHE A 18 3.61 18.09 12.10
C PHE A 18 3.41 17.20 13.34
N LYS A 19 4.47 17.00 14.14
CA LYS A 19 4.41 16.23 15.39
C LYS A 19 3.66 16.97 16.50
N HIS A 20 3.72 18.29 16.55
CA HIS A 20 2.98 19.09 17.54
C HIS A 20 1.52 19.36 17.15
N MET A 21 1.13 19.14 15.89
CA MET A 21 -0.27 19.26 15.44
C MET A 21 -1.09 18.01 15.73
N THR A 22 -2.12 18.14 16.57
CA THR A 22 -3.12 17.09 16.80
C THR A 22 -4.03 16.88 15.59
N LEU A 23 -4.43 17.96 14.91
CA LEU A 23 -5.28 17.88 13.71
C LEU A 23 -4.57 17.23 12.53
N GLY A 24 -3.29 17.55 12.29
CA GLY A 24 -2.50 17.00 11.18
C GLY A 24 -2.31 15.49 11.30
N LYS A 25 -2.01 14.99 12.50
CA LYS A 25 -1.92 13.54 12.78
C LYS A 25 -3.23 12.81 12.53
N THR A 26 -4.34 13.38 12.97
CA THR A 26 -5.67 12.80 12.73
C THR A 26 -5.97 12.74 11.24
N LEU A 27 -5.72 13.83 10.51
CA LEU A 27 -5.94 13.88 9.06
C LEU A 27 -5.08 12.86 8.31
N TRP A 28 -3.81 12.74 8.67
CA TRP A 28 -2.90 11.78 8.06
C TRP A 28 -3.30 10.34 8.36
N THR A 29 -3.72 10.07 9.59
CA THR A 29 -4.31 8.78 9.99
C THR A 29 -5.55 8.46 9.14
N VAL A 30 -6.45 9.42 8.94
CA VAL A 30 -7.65 9.25 8.09
C VAL A 30 -7.26 8.93 6.64
N ILE A 31 -6.25 9.60 6.09
CA ILE A 31 -5.75 9.33 4.73
C ILE A 31 -5.20 7.90 4.63
N ILE A 32 -4.37 7.48 5.59
CA ILE A 32 -3.82 6.11 5.63
C ILE A 32 -4.93 5.07 5.70
N ILE A 33 -5.89 5.26 6.62
CA ILE A 33 -7.03 4.34 6.75
C ILE A 33 -7.82 4.27 5.43
N LYS A 34 -8.09 5.42 4.81
CA LYS A 34 -8.81 5.48 3.54
C LYS A 34 -8.04 4.76 2.42
N LEU A 35 -6.72 4.92 2.34
CA LEU A 35 -5.88 4.22 1.37
C LEU A 35 -5.89 2.71 1.60
N ILE A 36 -5.81 2.25 2.85
CA ILE A 36 -5.92 0.82 3.20
C ILE A 36 -7.28 0.27 2.78
N ILE A 37 -8.37 0.97 3.12
CA ILE A 37 -9.73 0.54 2.77
C ILE A 37 -9.90 0.49 1.24
N MET A 38 -9.48 1.53 0.52
CA MET A 38 -9.55 1.55 -0.95
C MET A 38 -8.73 0.41 -1.55
N PHE A 39 -7.51 0.18 -1.07
CA PHE A 39 -6.68 -0.93 -1.53
C PHE A 39 -7.32 -2.29 -1.25
N LEU A 40 -7.91 -2.48 -0.07
CA LEU A 40 -8.57 -3.74 0.30
C LEU A 40 -9.82 -4.00 -0.54
N VAL A 41 -10.66 -2.98 -0.75
CA VAL A 41 -11.86 -3.09 -1.61
C VAL A 41 -11.46 -3.41 -3.04
N LEU A 42 -10.47 -2.69 -3.60
CA LEU A 42 -9.95 -2.99 -4.93
C LEU A 42 -9.37 -4.41 -4.97
N LYS A 43 -8.62 -4.84 -3.94
CA LYS A 43 -8.06 -6.19 -3.89
C LYS A 43 -9.15 -7.26 -3.87
N VAL A 44 -10.18 -7.12 -3.04
CA VAL A 44 -11.26 -8.12 -2.93
C VAL A 44 -12.13 -8.15 -4.19
N PHE A 45 -12.40 -6.98 -4.79
CA PHE A 45 -13.27 -6.88 -5.96
C PHE A 45 -12.56 -7.19 -7.29
N PHE A 46 -11.32 -6.74 -7.47
CA PHE A 46 -10.53 -6.97 -8.69
C PHE A 46 -9.68 -8.25 -8.62
N PHE A 47 -9.38 -8.76 -7.43
CA PHE A 47 -8.70 -10.04 -7.21
C PHE A 47 -9.52 -10.95 -6.28
N PRO A 48 -10.76 -11.32 -6.64
CA PRO A 48 -11.39 -12.48 -6.01
C PRO A 48 -10.45 -13.69 -6.21
N ASN A 49 -10.55 -14.70 -5.35
CA ASN A 49 -9.68 -15.87 -5.31
C ASN A 49 -9.74 -16.73 -6.60
N PHE A 50 -9.32 -16.16 -7.73
CA PHE A 50 -9.42 -16.71 -9.07
C PHE A 50 -8.68 -18.05 -9.17
N LEU A 51 -7.57 -18.16 -8.45
CA LEU A 51 -6.76 -19.37 -8.36
C LEU A 51 -7.47 -20.48 -7.59
N LYS A 52 -8.09 -20.17 -6.44
CA LYS A 52 -8.74 -21.17 -5.58
C LYS A 52 -10.07 -21.66 -6.15
N GLU A 53 -10.78 -20.83 -6.90
CA GLU A 53 -12.07 -21.18 -7.51
C GLU A 53 -11.89 -22.04 -8.76
N ASN A 54 -10.77 -21.90 -9.49
CA ASN A 54 -10.53 -22.60 -10.75
C ASN A 54 -9.46 -23.71 -10.68
N SER A 55 -8.80 -23.91 -9.53
CA SER A 55 -7.77 -24.95 -9.40
C SER A 55 -8.03 -25.92 -8.24
N LYS A 56 -7.68 -27.18 -8.46
CA LYS A 56 -7.73 -28.23 -7.44
C LYS A 56 -6.65 -27.95 -6.39
N PRO A 57 -6.92 -28.18 -5.08
CA PRO A 57 -5.94 -27.92 -4.03
C PRO A 57 -4.63 -28.67 -4.33
N GLY A 58 -3.52 -27.92 -4.39
CA GLY A 58 -2.18 -28.46 -4.69
C GLY A 58 -1.78 -28.50 -6.17
N LYS A 59 -2.61 -28.01 -7.12
CA LYS A 59 -2.27 -27.91 -8.56
C LYS A 59 -2.46 -26.51 -9.15
N GLU A 60 -2.34 -25.48 -8.32
CA GLU A 60 -2.57 -24.08 -8.72
C GLU A 60 -1.53 -23.62 -9.76
N GLY A 61 -0.27 -24.07 -9.64
CA GLY A 61 0.80 -23.75 -10.60
C GLY A 61 0.60 -24.39 -11.99
N ASP A 62 0.14 -25.64 -12.03
CA ASP A 62 -0.12 -26.39 -13.27
C ASP A 62 -1.26 -25.74 -14.10
N PHE A 63 -2.27 -25.19 -13.42
CA PHE A 63 -3.36 -24.44 -14.06
C PHE A 63 -2.89 -23.12 -14.69
N VAL A 64 -2.01 -22.39 -14.01
CA VAL A 64 -1.46 -21.13 -14.54
C VAL A 64 -0.54 -21.40 -15.74
N GLU A 65 0.27 -22.45 -15.67
CA GLU A 65 1.15 -22.87 -16.77
C GLU A 65 0.35 -23.25 -18.02
N GLN A 66 -0.70 -24.06 -17.87
CA GLN A 66 -1.59 -24.40 -18.99
C GLN A 66 -2.30 -23.19 -19.59
N GLN A 67 -2.70 -22.19 -18.79
CA GLN A 67 -3.32 -20.98 -19.34
C GLN A 67 -2.34 -20.06 -20.08
N ILE A 68 -1.09 -19.97 -19.64
CA ILE A 68 -0.06 -19.17 -20.32
C ILE A 68 0.41 -19.87 -21.59
N MET A 69 0.55 -21.20 -21.57
CA MET A 69 0.92 -21.98 -22.77
C MET A 69 -0.17 -22.03 -23.84
N LYS A 70 -1.44 -21.89 -23.45
CA LYS A 70 -2.60 -21.95 -24.37
C LYS A 70 -2.97 -20.59 -24.96
N ARG A 71 -2.31 -19.50 -24.53
CA ARG A 71 -2.54 -18.14 -25.01
C ARG A 71 -1.46 -17.71 -26.01
#